data_AF-A0A2B0M9N5-F1
#
_entry.id   AF-A0A2B0M9N5-F1
#
_cell.length_a   1.000
_cell.length_b   1.000
_cell.length_c   1.000
_cell.angle_alpha   90.00
_cell.angle_beta   90.00
_cell.angle_gamma   90.00
#
_symmetry.space_group_name_H-M   'P 1'
#
loop_
_entity.id
_entity.type
_entity.pdbx_description
1 polymer ?
#
loop_
_entity_poly.entity_id
_entity_poly.type
_entity_poly.pdbx_seq_one_letter_code
_entity_poly.pdbx_strand_id
1 'polypeptide(L)'
;MSTLITQLETIIHTASQKMILISDMDIKLTPTKWSKKEILGHLCDSGTINHKRFVDILTSKESITLTGYAQDSWVYVHNYQQSFSSNEVLKLWEAINTQIIKLLRNVKNEQWQLTCKLEDQQEVTLEWLVTDYVDHMNHHLNQIFTKHKK
;
A
#
# COMPACT_ATOMS: atom_id res chain seq x y z
N MET A 1 0.19 -8.65 16.72
CA MET A 1 1.18 -7.67 16.22
C MET A 1 2.37 -8.30 15.49
N SER A 2 3.23 -9.09 16.15
CA SER A 2 4.38 -9.74 15.46
C SER A 2 3.96 -10.51 14.20
N THR A 3 2.81 -11.17 14.24
CA THR A 3 2.24 -11.92 13.10
C THR A 3 1.91 -11.03 11.90
N LEU A 4 1.36 -9.82 12.11
CA LEU A 4 1.01 -8.88 11.02
C LEU A 4 2.27 -8.38 10.29
N ILE A 5 3.32 -8.06 11.06
CA ILE A 5 4.60 -7.62 10.48
C ILE A 5 5.23 -8.74 9.66
N THR A 6 5.28 -9.96 10.20
CA THR A 6 5.80 -11.13 9.48
C THR A 6 4.97 -11.45 8.22
N GLN A 7 3.65 -11.29 8.28
CA GLN A 7 2.78 -11.45 7.12
C GLN A 7 3.12 -10.41 6.04
N LEU A 8 3.24 -9.14 6.41
CA LEU A 8 3.61 -8.07 5.48
C LEU A 8 4.97 -8.33 4.83
N GLU A 9 5.99 -8.71 5.62
CA GLU A 9 7.32 -9.09 5.11
C GLU A 9 7.24 -10.24 4.10
N THR A 10 6.45 -11.26 4.40
CA THR A 10 6.25 -12.43 3.53
C THR A 10 5.57 -12.04 2.22
N ILE A 11 4.54 -11.19 2.30
CA ILE A 11 3.82 -10.66 1.12
C ILE A 11 4.79 -9.90 0.22
N ILE A 12 5.56 -8.96 0.77
CA ILE A 12 6.49 -8.13 0.01
C ILE A 12 7.55 -9.01 -0.67
N HIS A 13 8.21 -9.88 0.09
CA HIS A 13 9.23 -10.76 -0.47
C HIS A 13 8.69 -11.64 -1.62
N THR A 14 7.54 -12.28 -1.40
CA THR A 14 6.94 -13.18 -2.38
C THR A 14 6.44 -12.43 -3.62
N ALA A 15 5.80 -11.27 -3.41
CA ALA A 15 5.27 -10.46 -4.49
C ALA A 15 6.40 -9.90 -5.36
N SER A 16 7.47 -9.38 -4.76
CA SER A 16 8.65 -8.88 -5.49
C SER A 16 9.26 -9.94 -6.40
N GLN A 17 9.46 -11.16 -5.89
CA GLN A 17 9.99 -12.27 -6.69
C GLN A 17 9.07 -12.63 -7.87
N LYS A 18 7.75 -12.64 -7.64
CA LYS A 18 6.78 -12.93 -8.69
C LYS A 18 6.73 -11.83 -9.75
N MET A 19 6.81 -10.56 -9.34
CA MET A 19 6.71 -9.41 -10.25
C MET A 19 7.86 -9.37 -11.27
N ILE A 20 9.06 -9.78 -10.89
CA ILE A 20 10.22 -9.86 -11.79
C ILE A 20 9.95 -10.80 -12.99
N LEU A 21 9.06 -11.78 -12.83
CA LEU A 21 8.72 -12.76 -13.86
C LEU A 21 7.57 -12.30 -14.77
N ILE A 22 6.95 -11.15 -14.50
CA ILE A 22 5.81 -10.64 -15.27
C ILE A 22 6.32 -9.80 -16.44
N SER A 23 6.07 -10.28 -17.66
CA SER A 23 6.48 -9.59 -18.88
C SER A 23 5.46 -8.56 -19.39
N ASP A 24 4.22 -8.59 -18.92
CA ASP A 24 3.12 -7.73 -19.37
C ASP A 24 2.79 -6.61 -18.38
N MET A 25 3.73 -6.20 -17.53
CA MET A 25 3.53 -5.15 -16.52
C MET A 25 3.02 -3.83 -17.12
N ASP A 26 3.55 -3.48 -18.30
CA ASP A 26 3.29 -2.22 -18.99
C ASP A 26 2.05 -2.25 -19.90
N ILE A 27 1.39 -3.40 -20.04
CA ILE A 27 0.26 -3.56 -20.98
C ILE A 27 -1.03 -3.03 -20.36
N LYS A 28 -1.65 -2.06 -21.03
CA LYS A 28 -3.02 -1.60 -20.71
C LYS A 28 -4.03 -2.42 -21.52
N LEU A 29 -5.04 -2.99 -20.84
CA LEU A 29 -6.14 -3.70 -21.51
C LEU A 29 -7.05 -2.75 -22.30
N THR A 30 -7.24 -1.54 -21.77
CA THR A 30 -7.94 -0.43 -22.44
C THR A 30 -7.27 0.88 -22.03
N PRO A 31 -7.48 2.00 -22.76
CA PRO A 31 -6.91 3.29 -22.38
C PRO A 31 -7.30 3.77 -20.97
N THR A 32 -8.47 3.36 -20.46
CA THR A 32 -9.02 3.83 -19.18
C THR A 32 -8.72 2.90 -18.00
N LYS A 33 -8.38 1.63 -18.25
CA LYS A 33 -8.01 0.69 -17.18
C LYS A 33 -6.53 0.80 -16.86
N TRP A 34 -6.19 0.76 -15.58
CA TRP A 34 -4.79 0.70 -15.15
C TRP A 34 -4.09 -0.54 -15.68
N SER A 35 -2.85 -0.38 -16.13
CA SER A 35 -1.92 -1.51 -16.31
C SER A 35 -1.52 -2.09 -14.96
N LYS A 36 -0.88 -3.26 -14.96
CA LYS A 36 -0.30 -3.83 -13.75
C LYS A 36 0.76 -2.91 -13.13
N LYS A 37 1.52 -2.19 -13.95
CA LYS A 37 2.48 -1.18 -13.49
C LYS A 37 1.78 0.00 -12.80
N GLU A 38 0.68 0.49 -13.35
CA GLU A 38 -0.12 1.53 -12.70
C GLU A 38 -0.77 1.05 -11.40
N ILE A 39 -1.22 -0.21 -11.32
CA ILE A 39 -1.71 -0.81 -10.07
C ILE A 39 -0.59 -0.88 -9.02
N LEU A 40 0.63 -1.26 -9.42
CA LEU A 40 1.78 -1.24 -8.51
C LEU A 40 2.13 0.19 -8.08
N GLY A 41 2.01 1.16 -8.98
CA GLY A 41 2.15 2.59 -8.67
C GLY A 41 1.12 3.06 -7.64
N HIS A 42 -0.15 2.69 -7.80
CA HIS A 42 -1.19 2.94 -6.79
C HIS A 42 -0.83 2.33 -5.43
N LEU A 43 -0.20 1.15 -5.40
CA LEU A 43 0.29 0.58 -4.13
C LEU A 43 1.43 1.40 -3.52
N CYS A 44 2.27 2.08 -4.30
CA CYS A 44 3.23 3.07 -3.78
C CYS A 44 2.51 4.29 -3.17
N ASP A 45 1.48 4.81 -3.84
CA ASP A 45 0.68 5.93 -3.33
C ASP A 45 -0.02 5.57 -2.02
N SER A 46 -0.69 4.42 -2.00
CA SER A 46 -1.34 3.86 -0.80
C SER A 46 -0.35 3.65 0.34
N GLY A 47 0.85 3.12 0.05
CA GLY A 47 1.91 2.95 1.04
C GLY A 47 2.38 4.28 1.63
N THR A 48 2.58 5.31 0.79
CA THR A 48 2.96 6.66 1.22
C THR A 48 1.92 7.27 2.16
N ILE A 49 0.64 7.20 1.79
CA ILE A 49 -0.46 7.72 2.60
C ILE A 49 -0.56 6.98 3.93
N ASN A 50 -0.52 5.65 3.93
CA ASN A 50 -0.65 4.87 5.15
C ASN A 50 0.58 5.00 6.06
N HIS A 51 1.79 5.11 5.51
CA HIS A 51 2.97 5.45 6.31
C HIS A 51 2.77 6.77 7.06
N LYS A 52 2.30 7.83 6.39
CA LYS A 52 1.99 9.10 7.06
C LYS A 52 0.94 8.91 8.15
N ARG A 53 -0.16 8.21 7.87
CA ARG A 53 -1.22 7.94 8.86
C ARG A 53 -0.67 7.22 10.10
N PHE A 54 0.16 6.19 9.92
CA PHE A 54 0.77 5.48 11.04
C PHE A 54 1.65 6.41 11.88
N VAL A 55 2.48 7.25 11.24
CA VAL A 55 3.30 8.24 11.96
C VAL A 55 2.42 9.25 12.71
N ASP A 56 1.36 9.76 12.08
CA ASP A 56 0.45 10.72 12.70
C ASP A 56 -0.23 10.11 13.93
N ILE A 57 -0.72 8.86 13.86
CA ILE A 57 -1.33 8.16 15.01
C ILE A 57 -0.31 8.01 16.15
N LEU A 58 0.92 7.63 15.83
CA LEU A 58 1.96 7.34 16.82
C LEU A 58 2.54 8.59 17.50
N THR A 59 2.38 9.77 16.88
CA THR A 59 3.02 11.02 17.33
C THR A 59 2.03 12.09 17.77
N SER A 60 0.77 12.00 17.34
CA SER A 60 -0.27 12.94 17.75
C SER A 60 -0.68 12.73 19.20
N LYS A 61 -1.03 13.84 19.87
CA LYS A 61 -1.68 13.84 21.19
C LYS A 61 -3.21 13.86 21.09
N GLU A 62 -3.72 14.16 19.91
CA GLU A 62 -5.14 14.28 19.61
C GLU A 62 -5.57 13.20 18.62
N SER A 63 -6.85 12.83 18.66
CA SER A 63 -7.41 11.87 17.71
C SER A 63 -7.35 12.43 16.29
N ILE A 64 -6.76 11.67 15.36
CA ILE A 64 -6.69 12.06 13.95
C ILE A 64 -7.89 11.51 13.18
N THR A 65 -8.36 12.27 12.18
CA THR A 65 -9.37 11.78 11.23
C THR A 65 -8.68 11.42 9.92
N LEU A 66 -8.88 10.20 9.47
CA LEU A 66 -8.37 9.68 8.21
C LEU A 66 -9.29 10.12 7.08
N THR A 67 -8.75 10.89 6.15
CA THR A 67 -9.46 11.26 4.92
C THR A 67 -9.02 10.36 3.77
N GLY A 68 -9.97 10.02 2.89
CA GLY A 68 -9.72 9.41 1.61
C GLY A 68 -8.85 10.31 0.71
N TYR A 69 -8.38 9.74 -0.38
CA TYR A 69 -7.63 10.46 -1.40
C TYR A 69 -8.10 10.03 -2.78
N ALA A 70 -8.01 10.93 -3.76
CA ALA A 70 -8.42 10.67 -5.13
C ALA A 70 -7.39 9.77 -5.84
N GLN A 71 -7.52 8.45 -5.66
CA GLN A 71 -6.56 7.44 -6.13
C GLN A 71 -6.25 7.57 -7.63
N ASP A 72 -7.29 7.73 -8.46
CA ASP A 72 -7.15 7.97 -9.92
C ASP A 72 -6.31 9.21 -10.23
N SER A 73 -6.52 10.29 -9.49
CA SER A 73 -5.75 11.53 -9.66
C SER A 73 -4.29 11.35 -9.27
N TRP A 74 -4.00 10.57 -8.23
CA TRP A 74 -2.62 10.29 -7.80
C TRP A 74 -1.86 9.48 -8.85
N VAL A 75 -2.46 8.38 -9.33
CA VAL A 75 -1.89 7.56 -10.41
C VAL A 75 -1.68 8.40 -11.67
N TYR A 76 -2.64 9.26 -12.01
CA TYR A 76 -2.56 10.16 -13.16
C TYR A 76 -1.41 11.17 -13.02
N VAL A 77 -1.27 11.84 -11.87
CA VAL A 77 -0.24 12.87 -11.65
C VAL A 77 1.16 12.26 -11.61
N HIS A 78 1.35 11.09 -11.01
CA HIS A 78 2.63 10.38 -11.09
C HIS A 78 2.92 9.88 -12.50
N ASN A 79 1.89 9.61 -13.30
CA ASN A 79 1.99 9.10 -14.66
C ASN A 79 2.87 7.84 -14.72
N TYR A 80 2.62 6.89 -13.83
CA TYR A 80 3.42 5.67 -13.69
C TYR A 80 3.64 4.93 -15.01
N GLN A 81 2.66 4.98 -15.90
CA GLN A 81 2.74 4.34 -17.21
C GLN A 81 3.88 4.88 -18.08
N GLN A 82 4.16 6.18 -18.06
CA GLN A 82 5.14 6.80 -18.96
C GLN A 82 6.39 7.28 -18.24
N SER A 83 6.28 7.69 -16.97
CA SER A 83 7.37 8.30 -16.22
C SER A 83 8.31 7.29 -15.54
N PHE A 84 7.89 6.02 -15.41
CA PHE A 84 8.63 5.00 -14.67
C PHE A 84 8.72 3.69 -15.45
N SER A 85 9.84 3.00 -15.33
CA SER A 85 9.95 1.58 -15.66
C SER A 85 9.30 0.71 -14.57
N SER A 86 8.83 -0.48 -14.94
CA SER A 86 8.26 -1.45 -13.98
C SER A 86 9.22 -1.77 -12.81
N ASN A 87 10.53 -1.78 -13.06
CA ASN A 87 11.55 -2.01 -12.03
C ASN A 87 11.71 -0.83 -11.06
N GLU A 88 11.57 0.41 -11.54
CA GLU A 88 11.61 1.59 -10.67
C GLU A 88 10.39 1.62 -9.73
N VAL A 89 9.20 1.32 -10.25
CA VAL A 89 7.99 1.25 -9.43
C VAL A 89 8.10 0.13 -8.39
N LEU A 90 8.63 -1.05 -8.77
CA LEU A 90 8.87 -2.14 -7.82
C LEU A 90 9.82 -1.74 -6.70
N LYS A 91 10.98 -1.14 -7.03
CA LYS A 91 11.95 -0.69 -6.02
C LYS A 91 11.36 0.37 -5.08
N LEU A 92 10.55 1.29 -5.62
CA LEU A 92 9.86 2.28 -4.82
C LEU A 92 8.87 1.62 -3.84
N TRP A 93 8.07 0.68 -4.33
CA TRP A 93 7.13 -0.08 -3.52
C TRP A 93 7.84 -0.85 -2.40
N GLU A 94 8.96 -1.52 -2.69
CA GLU A 94 9.78 -2.22 -1.71
C GLU A 94 10.36 -1.28 -0.66
N ALA A 95 10.85 -0.10 -1.07
CA ALA A 95 11.44 0.88 -0.17
C ALA A 95 10.41 1.45 0.81
N ILE A 96 9.23 1.85 0.31
CA ILE A 96 8.13 2.37 1.14
C ILE A 96 7.71 1.30 2.16
N ASN A 97 7.53 0.07 1.73
CA ASN A 97 7.09 -0.99 2.63
C ASN A 97 8.17 -1.41 3.62
N THR A 98 9.45 -1.36 3.24
CA THR A 98 10.57 -1.54 4.18
C THR A 98 10.54 -0.47 5.26
N GLN A 99 10.24 0.78 4.91
CA GLN A 99 10.08 1.86 5.87
C GLN A 99 8.90 1.60 6.82
N ILE A 100 7.75 1.18 6.29
CA ILE A 100 6.57 0.82 7.10
C ILE A 100 6.91 -0.33 8.06
N ILE A 101 7.52 -1.42 7.59
CA ILE A 101 7.90 -2.54 8.45
C ILE A 101 8.81 -2.09 9.60
N LYS A 102 9.83 -1.28 9.30
CA LYS A 102 10.75 -0.75 10.32
C LYS A 102 10.02 0.14 11.34
N LEU A 103 9.07 0.96 10.89
CA LEU A 103 8.21 1.75 11.78
C LEU A 103 7.40 0.81 12.69
N LEU A 104 6.68 -0.15 12.12
CA LEU A 104 5.80 -1.06 12.86
C LEU A 104 6.56 -1.93 13.87
N ARG A 105 7.81 -2.30 13.59
CA ARG A 105 8.69 -3.02 14.53
C ARG A 105 9.02 -2.22 15.79
N ASN A 106 8.93 -0.88 15.74
CA ASN A 106 9.19 0.00 16.88
C ASN A 106 7.92 0.34 17.67
N VAL A 107 6.73 -0.08 17.21
CA VAL A 107 5.46 0.19 17.87
C VAL A 107 5.33 -0.68 19.13
N LYS A 108 5.18 -0.04 20.29
CA LYS A 108 4.97 -0.74 21.56
C LYS A 108 3.59 -1.39 21.60
N ASN A 109 3.44 -2.45 22.39
CA ASN A 109 2.21 -3.24 22.44
C ASN A 109 0.95 -2.40 22.72
N GLU A 110 1.03 -1.43 23.63
CA GLU A 110 -0.06 -0.53 23.96
C GLU A 110 -0.41 0.46 22.83
N GLN A 111 0.57 0.82 21.99
CA GLN A 111 0.38 1.80 20.92
C GLN A 111 -0.45 1.26 19.75
N TRP A 112 -0.55 -0.06 19.61
CA TRP A 112 -1.42 -0.69 18.61
C TRP A 112 -2.90 -0.41 18.84
N GLN A 113 -3.28 -0.07 20.07
CA GLN A 113 -4.65 0.28 20.45
C GLN A 113 -4.91 1.80 20.39
N LEU A 114 -3.94 2.61 19.94
CA LEU A 114 -4.19 4.03 19.66
C LEU A 114 -5.25 4.15 18.58
N THR A 115 -6.18 5.07 18.80
CA THR A 115 -7.37 5.22 17.96
C THR A 115 -7.26 6.39 17.01
N CYS A 116 -7.96 6.24 15.88
CA CYS A 116 -8.19 7.27 14.88
C CYS A 116 -9.63 7.15 14.39
N LYS A 117 -10.11 8.19 13.72
CA LYS A 117 -11.45 8.23 13.16
C LYS A 117 -11.42 8.06 11.66
N LEU A 118 -12.35 7.30 11.13
CA LEU A 118 -12.67 7.28 9.71
C LEU A 118 -13.51 8.54 9.35
N GLU A 119 -13.74 8.76 8.06
CA GLU A 119 -14.51 9.93 7.59
C GLU A 119 -15.94 9.97 8.15
N ASP A 120 -16.55 8.80 8.34
CA ASP A 120 -17.87 8.61 8.93
C ASP A 120 -17.90 8.70 10.47
N GLN A 121 -16.79 9.14 11.08
CA GLN A 121 -16.56 9.25 12.52
C GLN A 121 -16.49 7.91 13.27
N GLN A 122 -16.48 6.77 12.57
CA GLN A 122 -16.20 5.49 13.22
C GLN A 122 -14.77 5.49 13.78
N GLU A 123 -14.63 5.08 15.04
CA GLU A 123 -13.33 4.95 15.70
C GLU A 123 -12.73 3.57 15.44
N VAL A 124 -11.48 3.53 14.99
CA VAL A 124 -10.71 2.33 14.70
C VAL A 124 -9.29 2.43 15.29
N THR A 125 -8.63 1.30 15.48
CA THR A 125 -7.28 1.25 16.05
C THR A 125 -6.19 1.27 14.98
N LEU A 126 -4.95 1.55 15.39
CA LEU A 126 -3.77 1.37 14.54
C LEU A 126 -3.67 -0.07 14.01
N GLU A 127 -3.94 -1.07 14.85
CA GLU A 127 -3.97 -2.49 14.42
C GLU A 127 -4.97 -2.73 13.30
N TRP A 128 -6.19 -2.19 13.43
CA TRP A 128 -7.21 -2.29 12.40
C TRP A 128 -6.73 -1.65 11.10
N LEU A 129 -6.15 -0.45 11.16
CA LEU A 129 -5.69 0.27 9.97
C LEU A 129 -4.52 -0.43 9.26
N VAL A 130 -3.58 -1.02 10.02
CA VAL A 130 -2.49 -1.81 9.43
C VAL A 130 -3.04 -3.08 8.77
N THR A 131 -4.06 -3.71 9.37
CA THR A 131 -4.72 -4.87 8.77
C THR A 131 -5.43 -4.50 7.47
N ASP A 132 -6.19 -3.42 7.45
CA ASP A 132 -6.86 -2.88 6.25
C ASP A 132 -5.84 -2.57 5.13
N TYR A 133 -4.69 -1.97 5.46
CA TYR A 133 -3.61 -1.74 4.51
C TYR A 133 -3.08 -3.03 3.87
N VAL A 134 -2.89 -4.09 4.68
CA VAL A 134 -2.43 -5.40 4.19
C VAL A 134 -3.49 -6.06 3.29
N ASP A 135 -4.76 -5.99 3.66
CA ASP A 135 -5.86 -6.56 2.86
C ASP A 135 -6.03 -5.82 1.54
N HIS A 136 -5.99 -4.49 1.55
CA HIS A 136 -5.99 -3.65 0.35
C HIS A 136 -4.80 -3.97 -0.58
N MET A 137 -3.61 -4.15 -0.01
CA MET A 137 -2.44 -4.58 -0.77
C MET A 137 -2.67 -5.94 -1.45
N ASN A 138 -3.15 -6.93 -0.72
CA ASN A 138 -3.43 -8.27 -1.26
C ASN A 138 -4.49 -8.23 -2.38
N HIS A 139 -5.53 -7.40 -2.23
CA HIS A 139 -6.54 -7.21 -3.27
C HIS A 139 -5.91 -6.79 -4.61
N HIS A 140 -5.05 -5.78 -4.60
CA HIS A 140 -4.39 -5.28 -5.83
C HIS A 140 -3.27 -6.19 -6.33
N LEU A 141 -2.52 -6.84 -5.44
CA LEU A 141 -1.55 -7.87 -5.84
C LEU A 141 -2.25 -9.02 -6.58
N ASN A 142 -3.45 -9.42 -6.15
CA ASN A 142 -4.24 -10.41 -6.87
C ASN A 142 -4.63 -9.93 -8.28
N GLN A 143 -4.93 -8.65 -8.48
CA GLN A 143 -5.18 -8.09 -9.82
C GLN A 143 -3.93 -8.16 -10.70
N ILE A 144 -2.74 -7.93 -10.14
CA ILE A 144 -1.47 -8.02 -10.88
C ILE A 144 -1.16 -9.47 -11.28
N PHE A 145 -1.34 -10.42 -10.35
CA PHE A 145 -0.94 -11.82 -10.56
C PHE A 145 -1.99 -12.67 -11.27
N THR A 146 -3.26 -12.28 -11.23
CA THR A 146 -4.32 -13.03 -11.92
C THR A 146 -4.32 -12.69 -13.40
N LYS A 147 -4.23 -13.71 -14.26
CA LYS A 147 -4.42 -13.53 -15.70
C LYS A 147 -5.90 -13.24 -15.96
N HIS A 148 -6.22 -12.03 -16.41
CA HIS A 148 -7.53 -11.79 -17.01
C HIS A 148 -7.64 -12.67 -18.26
N LYS A 149 -8.65 -13.56 -18.29
CA LYS A 149 -9.01 -14.26 -19.53
C LYS A 149 -9.45 -13.19 -20.53
N LYS A 150 -8.83 -13.20 -21.71
CA LYS A 150 -9.25 -12.41 -22.87
C LYS A 150 -10.68 -12.74 -23.27
#